data_AF-A0A6J4XM61-F1
#
_entry.id   AF-A0A6J4XM61-F1
#
_cell.length_a   1.000
_cell.length_b   1.000
_cell.length_c   1.000
_cell.angle_alpha   90.00
_cell.angle_beta   90.00
_cell.angle_gamma   90.00
#
_symmetry.space_group_name_H-M   'P 1'
#
loop_
_entity.id
_entity.type
_entity.pdbx_description
1 polymer ?
#
loop_
_entity_poly.entity_id
_entity_poly.type
_entity_poly.pdbx_seq_one_letter_code
_entity_poly.pdbx_strand_id
1 'polypeptide(L)'
;MQKKDKLTRDGVSTESDADSLDRLKVFERLEIGPLKLEPRRLIAPYQLYYNGKIEQTELIYSYEEKVFDPAERESRNLADMIAAQVAINYGLFCDTLVFHGLYDDHDRRFIRDMAENTAREIYVKKFLEPNPFLVGAAADLKPEKRQHYSHARLEFQGELSRRAKSAWQPWSPSKSRHCILSSGGKDSLLSFGLLSEVGGEVHPIFVNESGRHWFTALNAYRHFQKTRPIVATGNPRLKRP
;
A
#
# COMPACT_ATOMS: atom_id res chain seq x y z
N MET A 1 -7.90 62.45 33.60
CA MET A 1 -8.09 61.73 32.32
C MET A 1 -7.59 60.31 32.52
N GLN A 2 -8.50 59.40 32.87
CA GLN A 2 -8.91 58.24 32.03
C GLN A 2 -7.80 57.20 31.83
N LYS A 3 -7.91 56.06 32.54
CA LYS A 3 -8.27 54.71 32.01
C LYS A 3 -7.04 53.99 31.39
N LYS A 4 -6.80 52.69 31.55
CA LYS A 4 -7.48 51.59 32.23
C LYS A 4 -6.57 50.35 32.19
N ASP A 5 -6.82 49.47 33.16
CA ASP A 5 -6.87 48.01 33.08
C ASP A 5 -5.63 47.19 32.65
N LYS A 6 -5.08 46.54 33.68
CA LYS A 6 -4.60 45.15 33.66
C LYS A 6 -5.44 44.29 32.71
N LEU A 7 -4.78 43.57 31.81
CA LEU A 7 -5.25 42.27 31.36
C LEU A 7 -4.09 41.29 31.45
N THR A 8 -4.08 40.56 32.57
CA THR A 8 -3.50 39.23 32.68
C THR A 8 -4.04 38.38 31.53
N ARG A 9 -3.16 37.85 30.68
CA ARG A 9 -3.53 36.74 29.81
C ARG A 9 -3.45 35.48 30.66
N ASP A 10 -4.60 35.12 31.21
CA ASP A 10 -4.92 33.75 31.57
C ASP A 10 -4.82 32.89 30.31
N GLY A 11 -3.67 32.25 30.14
CA GLY A 11 -3.54 31.06 29.30
C GLY A 11 -3.81 29.88 30.19
N VAL A 12 -5.10 29.60 30.41
CA VAL A 12 -5.59 28.36 31.00
C VAL A 12 -4.87 27.21 30.31
N SER A 13 -4.05 26.48 31.07
CA SER A 13 -3.58 25.15 30.71
C SER A 13 -4.81 24.26 30.68
N THR A 14 -5.48 24.18 29.52
CA THR A 14 -6.52 23.19 29.28
C THR A 14 -5.86 21.83 29.37
N GLU A 15 -6.38 21.03 30.30
CA GLU A 15 -6.21 19.58 30.34
C GLU A 15 -6.20 19.03 28.92
N SER A 16 -5.21 18.20 28.63
CA SER A 16 -4.90 17.61 27.34
C SER A 16 -6.15 17.32 26.50
N ASP A 17 -6.31 18.04 25.38
CA ASP A 17 -7.07 17.58 24.23
C ASP A 17 -6.49 16.21 23.85
N ALA A 18 -7.11 15.14 24.37
CA ALA A 18 -6.82 13.80 23.90
C ALA A 18 -7.09 13.82 22.40
N ASP A 19 -6.10 13.43 21.60
CA ASP A 19 -6.20 13.51 20.14
C ASP A 19 -7.46 12.75 19.71
N SER A 20 -8.40 13.43 19.03
CA SER A 20 -9.69 12.83 18.66
C SER A 20 -9.55 11.57 17.79
N LEU A 21 -8.43 11.44 17.08
CA LEU A 21 -8.09 10.25 16.31
C LEU A 21 -7.45 9.15 17.15
N ASP A 22 -6.94 9.41 18.37
CA ASP A 22 -6.38 8.36 19.25
C ASP A 22 -7.40 7.24 19.51
N ARG A 23 -8.70 7.56 19.45
CA ARG A 23 -9.80 6.60 19.57
C ARG A 23 -9.85 5.57 18.43
N LEU A 24 -9.16 5.84 17.31
CA LEU A 24 -9.02 4.93 16.18
C LEU A 24 -7.81 4.00 16.31
N LYS A 25 -6.93 4.19 17.30
CA LYS A 25 -5.82 3.25 17.55
C LYS A 25 -6.38 1.93 18.09
N VAL A 26 -6.08 0.84 17.40
CA VAL A 26 -6.61 -0.50 17.72
C VAL A 26 -5.49 -1.48 18.06
N PHE A 27 -4.31 -1.34 17.46
CA PHE A 27 -3.19 -2.29 17.66
C PHE A 27 -1.86 -1.56 17.87
N GLU A 28 -1.01 -2.14 18.71
CA GLU A 28 0.26 -1.55 19.16
C GLU A 28 1.28 -1.54 18.01
N ARG A 29 1.38 -2.65 17.29
CA ARG A 29 2.38 -2.81 16.22
C ARG A 29 1.92 -3.80 15.16
N LEU A 30 2.20 -3.48 13.91
CA LEU A 30 2.11 -4.42 12.79
C LEU A 30 3.46 -4.51 12.11
N GLU A 31 4.01 -5.73 12.05
CA GLU A 31 5.27 -6.01 11.37
C GLU A 31 5.05 -6.77 10.06
N ILE A 32 5.80 -6.39 9.03
CA ILE A 32 5.73 -6.93 7.68
C ILE A 32 7.09 -7.50 7.32
N GLY A 33 7.11 -8.79 7.00
CA GLY A 33 8.35 -9.49 6.68
C GLY A 33 9.09 -10.01 7.92
N PRO A 34 10.32 -10.54 7.74
CA PRO A 34 11.04 -10.65 6.47
C PRO A 34 10.35 -11.60 5.48
N LEU A 35 10.47 -11.30 4.19
CA LEU A 35 9.81 -12.07 3.14
C LEU A 35 10.55 -13.37 2.83
N LYS A 36 9.78 -14.38 2.42
CA LYS A 36 10.31 -15.53 1.66
C LYS A 36 10.01 -15.32 0.17
N LEU A 37 11.07 -15.22 -0.64
CA LEU A 37 10.98 -15.02 -2.08
C LEU A 37 11.36 -16.29 -2.84
N GLU A 38 10.53 -16.66 -3.80
CA GLU A 38 10.71 -17.75 -4.74
C GLU A 38 10.44 -17.24 -6.16
N PRO A 39 10.92 -17.90 -7.22
CA PRO A 39 10.83 -17.34 -8.57
C PRO A 39 9.42 -16.97 -9.03
N ARG A 40 8.41 -17.70 -8.56
CA ARG A 40 6.98 -17.50 -8.92
C ARG A 40 6.12 -17.04 -7.75
N ARG A 41 6.72 -16.70 -6.61
CA ARG A 41 5.96 -16.51 -5.38
C ARG A 41 6.69 -15.62 -4.39
N LEU A 42 5.97 -14.71 -3.76
CA LEU A 42 6.43 -14.01 -2.55
C LEU A 42 5.48 -14.35 -1.39
N ILE A 43 6.05 -14.54 -0.20
CA ILE A 43 5.33 -14.83 1.03
C ILE A 43 5.76 -13.80 2.07
N ALA A 44 4.81 -12.99 2.53
CA ALA A 44 5.00 -11.94 3.51
C ALA A 44 4.30 -12.31 4.82
N PRO A 45 5.02 -12.61 5.91
CA PRO A 45 4.41 -12.67 7.23
C PRO A 45 3.94 -11.28 7.65
N TYR A 46 2.73 -11.22 8.19
CA TYR A 46 2.13 -10.06 8.84
C TYR A 46 1.91 -10.44 10.30
N GLN A 47 2.69 -9.84 11.20
CA GLN A 47 2.61 -10.07 12.64
C GLN A 47 1.94 -8.90 13.33
N LEU A 48 0.80 -9.16 13.98
CA LEU A 48 -0.01 -8.18 14.68
C LEU A 48 0.20 -8.29 16.20
N TYR A 49 0.55 -7.19 16.83
CA TYR A 49 0.72 -7.05 18.27
C TYR A 49 -0.40 -6.16 18.83
N TYR A 50 -1.19 -6.70 19.75
CA TYR A 50 -2.33 -5.98 20.33
C TYR A 50 -2.74 -6.60 21.66
N ASN A 51 -3.00 -5.78 22.67
CA ASN A 51 -3.45 -6.21 24.00
C ASN A 51 -2.54 -7.31 24.60
N GLY A 52 -1.22 -7.19 24.40
CA GLY A 52 -0.23 -8.18 24.83
C GLY A 52 -0.28 -9.52 24.08
N LYS A 53 -1.05 -9.64 23.01
CA LYS A 53 -1.12 -10.82 22.13
C LYS A 53 -0.30 -10.61 20.86
N ILE A 54 0.14 -11.71 20.28
CA ILE A 54 0.81 -11.77 19.00
C ILE A 54 0.05 -12.75 18.11
N GLU A 55 -0.42 -12.28 16.97
CA GLU A 55 -1.00 -13.13 15.92
C GLU A 55 -0.24 -12.95 14.61
N GLN A 56 -0.24 -13.98 13.76
CA GLN A 56 0.45 -13.94 12.48
C GLN A 56 -0.40 -14.53 11.37
N THR A 57 -0.38 -13.88 10.20
CA THR A 57 -0.89 -14.43 8.94
C THR A 57 0.16 -14.28 7.84
N GLU A 58 -0.02 -14.99 6.72
CA GLU A 58 0.87 -14.90 5.55
C GLU A 58 0.09 -14.33 4.36
N LEU A 59 0.58 -13.21 3.81
CA LEU A 59 0.15 -12.67 2.52
C LEU A 59 1.03 -13.27 1.42
N ILE A 60 0.42 -13.99 0.50
CA ILE A 60 1.10 -14.77 -0.54
C ILE A 60 0.69 -14.23 -1.91
N TYR A 61 1.65 -13.83 -2.73
CA TYR A 61 1.40 -13.58 -4.16
C TYR A 61 2.00 -14.72 -4.96
N SER A 62 1.19 -15.31 -5.84
CA SER A 62 1.64 -16.33 -6.79
C SER A 62 1.50 -15.83 -8.22
N TYR A 63 2.46 -16.18 -9.05
CA TYR A 63 2.58 -15.79 -10.45
C TYR A 63 2.70 -17.04 -11.32
N GLU A 64 2.16 -17.00 -12.55
CA GLU A 64 2.31 -18.12 -13.50
C GLU A 64 3.75 -18.21 -14.04
N GLU A 65 4.40 -17.06 -14.18
CA GLU A 65 5.75 -16.92 -14.71
C GLU A 65 6.78 -16.72 -13.59
N LYS A 66 8.07 -16.93 -13.91
CA LYS A 66 9.17 -16.64 -13.00
C LYS A 66 9.43 -15.13 -12.98
N VAL A 67 8.68 -14.41 -12.15
CA VAL A 67 8.75 -12.95 -12.02
C VAL A 67 9.97 -12.50 -11.22
N PHE A 68 10.46 -13.32 -10.29
CA PHE A 68 11.55 -12.96 -9.40
C PHE A 68 12.78 -13.82 -9.63
N ASP A 69 13.95 -13.21 -9.42
CA ASP A 69 15.18 -13.92 -9.10
C ASP A 69 15.50 -13.71 -7.62
N PRO A 70 15.36 -14.73 -6.75
CA PRO A 70 15.71 -14.59 -5.34
C PRO A 70 17.18 -14.28 -5.08
N ALA A 71 18.10 -14.48 -6.03
CA ALA A 71 19.49 -14.06 -5.87
C ALA A 71 19.68 -12.56 -6.17
N GLU A 72 18.77 -11.96 -6.93
CA GLU A 72 18.82 -10.55 -7.34
C GLU A 72 18.26 -9.63 -6.25
N ARG A 73 19.00 -8.56 -5.97
CA ARG A 73 18.64 -7.60 -4.91
C ARG A 73 17.43 -6.76 -5.31
N GLU A 74 17.33 -6.39 -6.58
CA GLU A 74 16.22 -5.64 -7.16
C GLU A 74 14.92 -6.42 -7.10
N SER A 75 14.94 -7.72 -7.45
CA SER A 75 13.80 -8.63 -7.25
C SER A 75 13.34 -8.70 -5.79
N ARG A 76 14.27 -8.72 -4.83
CA ARG A 76 13.96 -8.68 -3.39
C ARG A 76 13.33 -7.36 -2.97
N ASN A 77 13.89 -6.22 -3.39
CA ASN A 77 13.35 -4.91 -3.07
C ASN A 77 11.94 -4.72 -3.68
N LEU A 78 11.73 -5.19 -4.91
CA LEU A 78 10.41 -5.18 -5.53
C LEU A 78 9.40 -6.01 -4.72
N ALA A 79 9.80 -7.19 -4.25
CA ALA A 79 8.95 -8.02 -3.40
C ALA A 79 8.61 -7.34 -2.06
N ASP A 80 9.61 -6.69 -1.42
CA ASP A 80 9.43 -5.89 -0.20
C ASP A 80 8.38 -4.78 -0.43
N MET A 81 8.51 -4.04 -1.54
CA MET A 81 7.56 -3.00 -1.92
C MET A 81 6.15 -3.53 -2.21
N ILE A 82 6.01 -4.67 -2.89
CA ILE A 82 4.70 -5.33 -3.11
C ILE A 82 4.06 -5.69 -1.76
N ALA A 83 4.84 -6.26 -0.84
CA ALA A 83 4.34 -6.64 0.47
C ALA A 83 3.93 -5.43 1.32
N ALA A 84 4.59 -4.27 1.18
CA ALA A 84 4.28 -3.07 1.95
C ALA A 84 2.93 -2.40 1.57
N GLN A 85 2.45 -2.58 0.33
CA GLN A 85 1.26 -1.89 -0.19
C GLN A 85 -0.03 -2.15 0.58
N VAL A 86 -0.18 -3.32 1.20
CA VAL A 86 -1.39 -3.61 1.99
C VAL A 86 -1.28 -2.98 3.38
N ALA A 87 -0.08 -2.93 3.95
CA ALA A 87 0.20 -2.42 5.29
C ALA A 87 -0.07 -0.93 5.46
N ILE A 88 0.12 -0.11 4.42
CA ILE A 88 -0.12 1.35 4.50
C ILE A 88 -1.56 1.71 4.87
N ASN A 89 -2.53 0.82 4.60
CA ASN A 89 -3.93 1.01 4.98
C ASN A 89 -4.17 1.02 6.49
N TYR A 90 -3.19 0.56 7.27
CA TYR A 90 -3.30 0.41 8.71
C TYR A 90 -2.66 1.55 9.48
N GLY A 91 -2.06 2.55 8.80
CA GLY A 91 -1.38 3.67 9.44
C GLY A 91 -2.26 4.50 10.38
N LEU A 92 -3.57 4.56 10.14
CA LEU A 92 -4.54 5.23 11.02
C LEU A 92 -4.85 4.43 12.30
N PHE A 93 -4.58 3.13 12.33
CA PHE A 93 -5.10 2.24 13.37
C PHE A 93 -4.02 1.65 14.27
N CYS A 94 -2.74 2.01 14.07
CA CYS A 94 -1.62 1.52 14.88
C CYS A 94 -0.63 2.57 15.33
N ASP A 95 0.09 2.25 16.41
CA ASP A 95 1.18 3.08 16.90
C ASP A 95 2.44 2.91 16.06
N THR A 96 2.75 1.70 15.58
CA THR A 96 3.97 1.44 14.79
C THR A 96 3.73 0.46 13.63
N LEU A 97 4.22 0.83 12.45
CA LEU A 97 4.40 -0.07 11.30
C LEU A 97 5.88 -0.37 11.13
N VAL A 98 6.25 -1.66 11.20
CA VAL A 98 7.63 -2.10 11.01
C VAL A 98 7.76 -2.86 9.70
N PHE A 99 8.63 -2.37 8.82
CA PHE A 99 8.91 -2.99 7.54
C PHE A 99 10.28 -3.65 7.56
N HIS A 100 10.31 -4.98 7.47
CA HIS A 100 11.53 -5.77 7.35
C HIS A 100 11.88 -5.97 5.88
N GLY A 101 12.99 -5.39 5.42
CA GLY A 101 13.37 -5.45 4.01
C GLY A 101 14.46 -4.45 3.62
N LEU A 102 14.70 -4.32 2.33
CA LEU A 102 15.81 -3.53 1.78
C LEU A 102 15.55 -2.02 1.71
N TYR A 103 14.29 -1.63 1.53
CA TYR A 103 13.74 -0.27 1.36
C TYR A 103 14.80 0.84 1.32
N ASP A 104 15.03 1.40 0.13
CA ASP A 104 15.91 2.56 -0.02
C ASP A 104 15.23 3.87 0.43
N ASP A 105 15.92 5.00 0.31
CA ASP A 105 15.38 6.30 0.75
C ASP A 105 14.15 6.74 -0.07
N HIS A 106 14.06 6.36 -1.34
CA HIS A 106 12.91 6.66 -2.20
C HIS A 106 11.71 5.80 -1.80
N ASP A 107 11.93 4.51 -1.55
CA ASP A 107 10.93 3.56 -1.06
C ASP A 107 10.36 4.03 0.29
N ARG A 108 11.24 4.34 1.24
CA ARG A 108 10.84 4.82 2.58
C ARG A 108 10.02 6.09 2.51
N ARG A 109 10.44 7.05 1.67
CA ARG A 109 9.70 8.29 1.46
C ARG A 109 8.33 8.01 0.84
N PHE A 110 8.28 7.19 -0.20
CA PHE A 110 7.04 6.82 -0.86
C PHE A 110 6.05 6.16 0.13
N ILE A 111 6.52 5.19 0.94
CA ILE A 111 5.68 4.50 1.93
C ILE A 111 5.16 5.49 2.99
N ARG A 112 5.99 6.43 3.46
CA ARG A 112 5.57 7.47 4.40
C ARG A 112 4.50 8.39 3.81
N ASP A 113 4.75 8.89 2.60
CA ASP A 113 3.82 9.79 1.91
C ASP A 113 2.48 9.08 1.63
N MET A 114 2.53 7.80 1.22
CA MET A 114 1.34 6.99 0.95
C MET A 114 0.58 6.61 2.22
N ALA A 115 1.25 6.23 3.32
CA ALA A 115 0.58 5.94 4.58
C ALA A 115 -0.19 7.16 5.12
N GLU A 116 0.40 8.35 5.00
CA GLU A 116 -0.25 9.61 5.38
C GLU A 116 -1.47 9.93 4.50
N ASN A 117 -1.31 9.81 3.17
CA ASN A 117 -2.42 10.04 2.24
C ASN A 117 -3.55 9.04 2.43
N THR A 118 -3.22 7.76 2.59
CA THR A 118 -4.19 6.69 2.82
C THR A 118 -4.91 6.88 4.16
N ALA A 119 -4.22 7.25 5.24
CA ALA A 119 -4.86 7.56 6.51
C ALA A 119 -5.86 8.71 6.39
N ARG A 120 -5.48 9.79 5.68
CA ARG A 120 -6.39 10.91 5.39
C ARG A 120 -7.60 10.47 4.56
N GLU A 121 -7.38 9.69 3.51
CA GLU A 121 -8.45 9.18 2.66
C GLU A 121 -9.43 8.32 3.46
N ILE A 122 -8.93 7.39 4.28
CA ILE A 122 -9.75 6.56 5.16
C ILE A 122 -10.55 7.42 6.13
N TYR A 123 -9.92 8.38 6.79
CA TYR A 123 -10.60 9.29 7.71
C TYR A 123 -11.77 10.03 7.03
N VAL A 124 -11.51 10.64 5.86
CA VAL A 124 -12.56 11.37 5.13
C VAL A 124 -13.64 10.44 4.60
N LYS A 125 -13.27 9.37 3.90
CA LYS A 125 -14.19 8.51 3.14
C LYS A 125 -14.91 7.46 3.98
N LYS A 126 -14.34 7.07 5.11
CA LYS A 126 -14.91 6.00 5.95
C LYS A 126 -15.53 6.52 7.22
N PHE A 127 -14.98 7.59 7.81
CA PHE A 127 -15.43 8.13 9.09
C PHE A 127 -16.25 9.42 9.00
N LEU A 128 -15.93 10.34 8.08
CA LEU A 128 -16.68 11.60 7.96
C LEU A 128 -17.89 11.51 7.03
N GLU A 129 -17.80 10.72 5.95
CA GLU A 129 -18.95 10.45 5.08
C GLU A 129 -19.96 9.51 5.77
N PRO A 130 -21.27 9.63 5.51
CA PRO A 130 -22.28 8.77 6.11
C PRO A 130 -21.97 7.28 5.88
N ASN A 131 -21.70 6.56 6.96
CA ASN A 131 -21.36 5.15 6.91
C ASN A 131 -22.22 4.36 7.92
N PRO A 132 -23.23 3.60 7.44
CA PRO A 132 -24.16 2.89 8.31
C PRO A 132 -23.53 1.72 9.09
N PHE A 133 -22.28 1.37 8.77
CA PHE A 133 -21.54 0.30 9.46
C PHE A 133 -20.68 0.81 10.62
N LEU A 134 -20.53 2.13 10.77
CA LEU A 134 -19.84 2.69 11.93
C LEU A 134 -20.76 2.76 13.14
N VAL A 135 -20.21 2.42 14.30
CA VAL A 135 -20.91 2.42 15.59
C VAL A 135 -20.03 3.05 16.66
N GLY A 136 -20.68 3.54 17.73
CA GLY A 136 -19.99 4.13 18.88
C GLY A 136 -19.21 5.40 18.54
N ALA A 137 -18.18 5.69 19.34
CA ALA A 137 -17.44 6.96 19.28
C ALA A 137 -16.76 7.25 17.94
N ALA A 138 -16.49 6.21 17.13
CA ALA A 138 -15.89 6.38 15.81
C ALA A 138 -16.89 6.91 14.76
N ALA A 139 -18.20 6.73 14.97
CA ALA A 139 -19.24 7.28 14.09
C ALA A 139 -19.47 8.79 14.30
N ASP A 140 -19.04 9.32 15.44
CA ASP A 140 -19.28 10.71 15.84
C ASP A 140 -18.09 11.64 15.56
N LEU A 141 -17.06 11.16 14.84
CA LEU A 141 -15.87 11.94 14.50
C LEU A 141 -16.24 13.20 13.74
N LYS A 142 -15.65 14.33 14.16
CA LYS A 142 -15.87 15.63 13.53
C LYS A 142 -14.78 15.92 12.51
N PRO A 143 -15.08 16.63 11.42
CA PRO A 143 -14.07 17.04 10.44
C PRO A 143 -13.00 17.92 11.08
N GLU A 144 -11.74 17.50 10.98
CA GLU A 144 -10.59 18.24 11.48
C GLU A 144 -9.49 18.30 10.42
N LYS A 145 -8.91 19.49 10.25
CA LYS A 145 -7.74 19.69 9.38
C LYS A 145 -6.47 19.46 10.19
N ARG A 146 -5.65 18.50 9.77
CA ARG A 146 -4.45 18.10 10.49
C ARG A 146 -3.23 18.14 9.57
N GLN A 147 -2.06 18.27 10.19
CA GLN A 147 -0.78 18.12 9.47
C GLN A 147 -0.48 16.65 9.19
N HIS A 148 -0.83 15.77 10.13
CA HIS A 148 -0.66 14.34 10.04
C HIS A 148 -1.98 13.63 10.40
N TYR A 149 -2.35 12.66 9.58
CA TYR A 149 -3.50 11.79 9.77
C TYR A 149 -3.08 10.37 10.14
N SER A 150 -1.90 9.91 9.71
CA SER A 150 -1.37 8.62 10.14
C SER A 150 -0.93 8.69 11.60
N HIS A 151 -1.37 7.73 12.41
CA HIS A 151 -0.86 7.54 13.77
C HIS A 151 0.44 6.75 13.81
N ALA A 152 0.61 5.85 12.85
CA ALA A 152 1.73 4.94 12.85
C ALA A 152 3.05 5.66 12.69
N ARG A 153 3.98 5.37 13.60
CA ARG A 153 5.40 5.58 13.38
C ARG A 153 5.92 4.49 12.45
N LEU A 154 6.48 4.89 11.32
CA LEU A 154 7.05 3.94 10.35
C LEU A 154 8.52 3.68 10.66
N GLU A 155 8.83 2.42 10.94
CA GLU A 155 10.17 1.89 11.13
C GLU A 155 10.56 0.96 9.99
N PHE A 156 11.83 1.02 9.59
CA PHE A 156 12.39 0.19 8.52
C PHE A 156 13.56 -0.58 9.09
N GLN A 157 13.40 -1.89 9.22
CA GLN A 157 14.41 -2.81 9.73
C GLN A 157 15.05 -3.57 8.57
N GLY A 158 16.37 -3.61 8.58
CA GLY A 158 17.17 -4.16 7.49
C GLY A 158 18.41 -3.31 7.26
N GLU A 159 19.38 -3.87 6.52
CA GLU A 159 20.55 -3.10 6.13
C GLU A 159 20.12 -1.91 5.28
N LEU A 160 20.29 -0.70 5.82
CA LEU A 160 20.27 0.52 5.02
C LEU A 160 21.15 0.27 3.81
N SER A 161 20.53 0.21 2.63
CA SER A 161 21.24 0.25 1.37
C SER A 161 21.97 1.60 1.33
N ARG A 162 23.18 1.71 1.90
CA ARG A 162 24.01 2.92 1.85
C ARG A 162 24.33 3.16 0.40
N ARG A 163 23.46 3.83 -0.37
CA ARG A 163 23.52 3.96 -1.84
C ARG A 163 24.47 2.90 -2.38
N ALA A 164 24.13 1.61 -2.20
CA ALA A 164 24.69 0.66 -3.12
C ALA A 164 24.25 1.32 -4.42
N LYS A 165 25.22 1.76 -5.23
CA LYS A 165 24.90 2.17 -6.57
C LYS A 165 24.34 0.87 -7.14
N SER A 166 23.05 0.61 -6.90
CA SER A 166 22.22 -0.11 -7.83
C SER A 166 22.52 0.70 -9.05
N ALA A 167 23.43 0.14 -9.84
CA ALA A 167 23.66 0.62 -11.16
C ALA A 167 22.27 0.40 -11.73
N TRP A 168 21.43 1.43 -11.66
CA TRP A 168 20.20 1.48 -12.40
C TRP A 168 20.65 1.07 -13.77
N GLN A 169 20.36 -0.18 -14.13
CA GLN A 169 20.61 -0.69 -15.43
C GLN A 169 19.29 -0.41 -16.12
N PRO A 170 19.10 0.81 -16.66
CA PRO A 170 17.90 1.07 -17.43
C PRO A 170 17.84 -0.02 -18.48
N TRP A 171 16.79 -0.83 -18.43
CA TRP A 171 16.51 -1.76 -19.51
C TRP A 171 16.49 -0.94 -20.78
N SER A 172 17.16 -1.43 -21.83
CA SER A 172 17.13 -0.73 -23.12
C SER A 172 15.67 -0.65 -23.58
N PRO A 173 15.04 0.54 -23.53
CA PRO A 173 13.61 0.62 -23.77
C PRO A 173 13.38 0.46 -25.27
N SER A 174 12.47 -0.43 -25.65
CA SER A 174 12.04 -0.53 -27.04
C SER A 174 10.79 0.30 -27.25
N LYS A 175 10.84 1.26 -28.18
CA LYS A 175 9.67 2.06 -28.57
C LYS A 175 8.56 1.23 -29.21
N SER A 176 8.86 0.01 -29.66
CA SER A 176 7.86 -0.89 -30.22
C SER A 176 7.15 -1.75 -29.17
N ARG A 177 7.64 -1.81 -27.93
CA ARG A 177 7.13 -2.73 -26.90
C ARG A 177 6.42 -1.96 -25.80
N HIS A 178 5.19 -2.37 -25.50
CA HIS A 178 4.29 -1.63 -24.61
C HIS A 178 3.70 -2.57 -23.56
N CYS A 179 3.69 -2.14 -22.30
CA CYS A 179 2.97 -2.82 -21.23
C CYS A 179 1.70 -2.05 -20.91
N ILE A 180 0.56 -2.75 -20.79
CA ILE A 180 -0.72 -2.15 -20.40
C ILE A 180 -1.21 -2.85 -19.13
N LEU A 181 -1.36 -2.07 -18.05
CA LEU A 181 -2.12 -2.52 -16.89
C LEU A 181 -3.60 -2.60 -17.29
N SER A 182 -4.07 -3.81 -17.55
CA SER A 182 -5.40 -4.05 -18.12
C SER A 182 -6.39 -4.43 -17.04
N SER A 183 -7.41 -3.59 -16.86
CA SER A 183 -8.56 -3.89 -16.00
C SER A 183 -9.57 -4.82 -16.69
N GLY A 184 -9.35 -5.16 -17.96
CA GLY A 184 -10.34 -5.80 -18.83
C GLY A 184 -11.52 -4.90 -19.21
N GLY A 185 -11.51 -3.63 -18.79
CA GLY A 185 -12.53 -2.64 -19.14
C GLY A 185 -12.35 -2.09 -20.55
N LYS A 186 -13.36 -1.38 -21.04
CA LYS A 186 -13.39 -0.81 -22.40
C LYS A 186 -12.16 0.05 -22.72
N ASP A 187 -11.69 0.85 -21.77
CA ASP A 187 -10.63 1.82 -22.00
C ASP A 187 -9.24 1.14 -22.09
N SER A 188 -8.97 0.16 -21.23
CA SER A 188 -7.71 -0.61 -21.29
C SER A 188 -7.67 -1.56 -22.50
N LEU A 189 -8.83 -2.11 -22.88
CA LEU A 189 -8.95 -2.94 -24.09
C LEU A 189 -8.83 -2.12 -25.38
N LEU A 190 -9.42 -0.92 -25.43
CA LEU A 190 -9.26 0.00 -26.56
C LEU A 190 -7.80 0.43 -26.69
N SER A 191 -7.15 0.79 -25.58
CA SER A 191 -5.72 1.14 -25.58
C SER A 191 -4.85 -0.01 -26.11
N PHE A 192 -5.17 -1.24 -25.72
CA PHE A 192 -4.53 -2.44 -26.26
C PHE A 192 -4.72 -2.56 -27.77
N GLY A 193 -5.96 -2.42 -28.25
CA GLY A 193 -6.30 -2.52 -29.67
C GLY A 193 -5.55 -1.48 -30.51
N LEU A 194 -5.64 -0.20 -30.12
CA LEU A 194 -4.99 0.90 -30.83
C LEU A 194 -3.47 0.71 -30.92
N LEU A 195 -2.81 0.37 -29.81
CA LEU A 195 -1.37 0.13 -29.80
C LEU A 195 -0.96 -1.09 -30.63
N SER A 196 -1.81 -2.11 -30.69
CA SER A 196 -1.59 -3.29 -31.54
C SER A 196 -1.76 -2.95 -33.03
N GLU A 197 -2.78 -2.15 -33.38
CA GLU A 197 -3.08 -1.75 -34.76
C GLU A 197 -1.99 -0.88 -35.37
N VAL A 198 -1.34 -0.02 -34.59
CA VAL A 198 -0.19 0.79 -35.05
C VAL A 198 1.11 -0.03 -35.11
N GLY A 199 1.06 -1.35 -34.91
CA GLY A 199 2.20 -2.26 -35.04
C GLY A 199 3.05 -2.41 -33.78
N GLY A 200 2.56 -2.00 -32.62
CA GLY A 200 3.23 -2.23 -31.34
C GLY A 200 3.14 -3.69 -30.88
N GLU A 201 4.21 -4.19 -30.26
CA GLU A 201 4.19 -5.40 -29.46
C GLU A 201 3.61 -5.03 -28.08
N VAL A 202 2.36 -5.43 -27.83
CA VAL A 202 1.61 -5.03 -26.63
C VAL A 202 1.46 -6.20 -25.67
N HIS A 203 1.88 -6.01 -24.42
CA HIS A 203 1.82 -6.97 -23.33
C HIS A 203 0.76 -6.51 -22.30
N PRO A 204 -0.43 -7.15 -22.27
CA PRO A 204 -1.42 -6.86 -21.25
C PRO A 204 -1.03 -7.54 -19.93
N ILE A 205 -1.04 -6.76 -18.86
CA ILE A 205 -0.73 -7.20 -17.49
C ILE A 205 -2.03 -7.11 -16.69
N PHE A 206 -2.46 -8.23 -16.12
CA PHE A 206 -3.66 -8.28 -15.29
C PHE A 206 -3.27 -8.46 -13.83
N VAL A 207 -3.67 -7.51 -12.99
CA VAL A 207 -3.44 -7.56 -11.54
C VAL A 207 -4.73 -8.01 -10.87
N ASN A 208 -4.65 -9.04 -10.03
CA ASN A 208 -5.78 -9.44 -9.20
C ASN A 208 -5.93 -8.48 -8.02
N GLU A 209 -6.84 -7.53 -8.18
CA GLU A 209 -7.30 -6.63 -7.12
C GLU A 209 -8.53 -7.21 -6.42
N SER A 210 -8.72 -6.88 -5.13
CA SER A 210 -9.90 -7.35 -4.41
C SER A 210 -11.18 -6.70 -4.96
N GLY A 211 -12.27 -7.48 -5.01
CA GLY A 211 -13.61 -6.98 -5.38
C GLY A 211 -14.06 -7.31 -6.80
N ARG A 212 -15.20 -6.75 -7.22
CA ARG A 212 -15.88 -7.13 -8.48
C ARG A 212 -15.13 -6.73 -9.74
N HIS A 213 -14.23 -5.74 -9.66
CA HIS A 213 -13.40 -5.29 -10.76
C HIS A 213 -12.50 -6.41 -11.31
N TRP A 214 -12.06 -7.33 -10.45
CA TRP A 214 -11.31 -8.51 -10.87
C TRP A 214 -12.08 -9.43 -11.80
N PHE A 215 -13.42 -9.53 -11.70
CA PHE A 215 -14.17 -10.43 -12.59
C PHE A 215 -14.05 -10.00 -14.06
N THR A 216 -14.03 -8.69 -14.31
CA THR A 216 -13.82 -8.13 -15.65
C THR A 216 -12.40 -8.41 -16.14
N ALA A 217 -11.40 -8.13 -15.29
CA ALA A 217 -9.99 -8.39 -15.60
C ALA A 217 -9.73 -9.88 -15.87
N LEU A 218 -10.33 -10.78 -15.09
CA LEU A 218 -10.19 -12.23 -15.21
C LEU A 218 -10.80 -12.76 -16.52
N ASN A 219 -11.96 -12.25 -16.91
CA ASN A 219 -12.59 -12.65 -18.18
C ASN A 219 -11.73 -12.22 -19.37
N ALA A 220 -11.25 -10.98 -19.36
CA ALA A 220 -10.30 -10.50 -20.35
C ALA A 220 -9.02 -11.35 -20.34
N TYR A 221 -8.40 -11.55 -19.18
CA TYR A 221 -7.22 -12.41 -19.02
C TYR A 221 -7.40 -13.78 -19.67
N ARG A 222 -8.48 -14.50 -19.33
CA ARG A 222 -8.77 -15.83 -19.89
C ARG A 222 -8.96 -15.81 -21.41
N HIS A 223 -9.52 -14.75 -21.96
CA HIS A 223 -9.64 -14.58 -23.41
C HIS A 223 -8.26 -14.37 -24.05
N PHE A 224 -7.45 -13.47 -23.49
CA PHE A 224 -6.11 -13.17 -23.98
C PHE A 224 -5.17 -14.38 -23.88
N GLN A 225 -5.20 -15.14 -22.79
CA GLN A 225 -4.39 -16.34 -22.60
C GLN A 225 -4.66 -17.41 -23.68
N LYS A 226 -5.90 -17.48 -24.19
CA LYS A 226 -6.28 -18.42 -25.27
C LYS A 226 -5.89 -17.94 -26.67
N THR A 227 -5.79 -16.63 -26.87
CA THR A 227 -5.70 -16.02 -28.19
C THR A 227 -4.35 -15.38 -28.47
N ARG A 228 -3.50 -15.20 -27.45
CA ARG A 228 -2.22 -14.49 -27.52
C ARG A 228 -1.12 -15.19 -26.72
N PRO A 229 0.13 -15.16 -27.21
CA PRO A 229 1.24 -15.91 -26.62
C PRO A 229 1.85 -15.31 -25.33
N ILE A 230 1.57 -14.04 -24.98
CA ILE A 230 2.23 -13.38 -23.83
C ILE A 230 1.19 -12.63 -22.98
N VAL A 231 0.90 -13.16 -21.79
CA VAL A 231 0.02 -12.54 -20.79
C VAL A 231 0.56 -12.83 -19.40
N ALA A 232 0.73 -11.81 -18.56
CA ALA A 232 1.23 -11.95 -17.19
C ALA A 232 0.12 -11.70 -16.15
N THR A 233 0.16 -12.45 -15.03
CA THR A 233 -0.78 -12.31 -13.90
C THR A 233 -0.09 -12.37 -12.55
N GLY A 234 -0.63 -11.65 -11.57
CA GLY A 234 -0.30 -11.78 -10.15
C GLY A 234 -1.54 -12.05 -9.31
N ASN A 235 -1.50 -13.04 -8.41
CA ASN A 235 -2.65 -13.49 -7.61
C ASN A 235 -2.33 -13.46 -6.10
N PRO A 236 -2.73 -12.39 -5.37
CA PRO A 236 -2.59 -12.32 -3.92
C PRO A 236 -3.63 -13.19 -3.22
N ARG A 237 -3.21 -13.88 -2.16
CA ARG A 237 -4.05 -14.68 -1.26
C ARG A 237 -3.52 -14.60 0.17
N LEU A 238 -4.44 -14.64 1.13
CA LEU A 238 -4.09 -14.84 2.54
C LEU A 238 -4.11 -16.32 2.86
N LYS A 239 -3.08 -16.80 3.56
CA LYS A 239 -3.13 -18.13 4.17
C LYS A 239 -3.96 -18.03 5.44
N ARG A 240 -5.08 -18.77 5.48
CA ARG A 240 -5.91 -18.85 6.69
C ARG A 240 -5.14 -19.67 7.75
N PRO A 241 -5.17 -19.25 9.02
CA PRO A 241 -4.63 -20.03 10.13
C PRO A 241 -5.32 -21.40 10.26
#